data_AF-A0A919W8U0-F1
#
_entry.id   AF-A0A919W8U0-F1
#
_cell.length_a   1.000
_cell.length_b   1.000
_cell.length_c   1.000
_cell.angle_alpha   90.00
_cell.angle_beta   90.00
_cell.angle_gamma   90.00
#
_symmetry.space_group_name_H-M   'P 1'
#
loop_
_entity.id
_entity.type
_entity.pdbx_description
1 polymer ?
#
loop_
_entity_poly.entity_id
_entity_poly.type
_entity_poly.pdbx_seq_one_letter_code
_entity_poly.pdbx_strand_id
1 'polypeptide(L)'
;MARYRESLGASEDQRLKSAVGFTDLYLSEDGDIIEAKRGAEHRYLREALGQLLDYALNPTFAVHRLTALLPARPVEPDIRLLHTYGVDCLYCKGGNDFTRLEAPGSTRTLMRPLWGTAVRS
;
A
#
# COMPACT_ATOMS: atom_id res chain seq x y z
N MET A 1 6.64 9.98 -2.68
CA MET A 1 5.39 10.51 -2.09
C MET A 1 4.94 11.83 -2.71
N ALA A 2 5.68 12.95 -2.60
CA ALA A 2 5.24 14.26 -3.13
C ALA A 2 4.79 14.23 -4.60
N ARG A 3 5.62 13.70 -5.51
CA ARG A 3 5.26 13.54 -6.94
C ARG A 3 4.05 12.64 -7.19
N TYR A 4 3.85 11.64 -6.34
CA TYR A 4 2.68 10.76 -6.47
C TYR A 4 1.41 11.51 -6.09
N ARG A 5 1.43 12.29 -5.02
CA ARG A 5 0.29 13.16 -4.66
C ARG A 5 -0.04 14.17 -5.74
N GLU A 6 0.97 14.80 -6.34
CA GLU A 6 0.77 15.70 -7.50
C GLU A 6 0.11 14.99 -8.68
N SER A 7 0.37 13.69 -8.88
CA SER A 7 -0.26 12.89 -9.94
C SER A 7 -1.72 12.51 -9.66
N LEU A 8 -2.18 12.60 -8.40
CA LEU A 8 -3.55 12.23 -7.99
C LEU A 8 -4.59 13.34 -8.22
N GLY A 9 -4.17 14.55 -8.64
CA GLY A 9 -5.08 15.66 -8.88
C GLY A 9 -5.77 16.18 -7.61
N ALA A 10 -7.07 16.47 -7.68
CA ALA A 10 -7.88 17.04 -6.59
C ALA A 10 -8.57 15.98 -5.68
N SER A 11 -7.99 14.79 -5.58
CA SER A 11 -8.53 13.72 -4.72
C SER A 11 -8.32 14.06 -3.24
N GLU A 12 -9.28 13.71 -2.37
CA GLU A 12 -9.17 13.96 -0.93
C GLU A 12 -8.15 13.03 -0.26
N ASP A 13 -6.89 13.48 -0.23
CA ASP A 13 -5.80 12.81 0.46
C ASP A 13 -5.93 12.98 1.98
N GLN A 14 -5.99 11.88 2.73
CA GLN A 14 -5.94 11.90 4.19
C GLN A 14 -4.73 11.12 4.69
N ARG A 15 -4.19 11.53 5.86
CA ARG A 15 -3.22 10.71 6.58
C ARG A 15 -3.97 9.85 7.58
N LEU A 16 -3.86 8.53 7.45
CA LEU A 16 -4.44 7.61 8.41
C LEU A 16 -3.51 7.51 9.62
N LYS A 17 -4.06 7.83 10.80
CA LYS A 17 -3.40 7.63 12.09
C LYS A 17 -3.79 6.25 12.60
N SER A 18 -2.81 5.36 12.72
CA SER A 18 -2.94 4.07 13.41
C SER A 18 -2.35 4.18 14.82
N ALA A 19 -2.72 3.26 15.71
CA ALA A 19 -2.15 3.17 17.06
C ALA A 19 -0.61 2.97 17.06
N VAL A 20 -0.05 2.47 15.95
CA VAL A 20 1.38 2.12 15.82
C VAL A 20 2.16 3.18 15.00
N GLY A 21 1.49 4.16 14.39
CA GLY A 21 2.16 5.20 13.60
C GLY A 21 1.26 5.93 12.60
N PHE A 22 1.87 6.69 11.69
CA PHE A 22 1.17 7.36 10.59
C PHE A 22 1.46 6.64 9.28
N THR A 23 0.42 6.33 8.51
CA THR A 23 0.58 5.93 7.12
C THR A 23 1.14 7.09 6.32
N ASP A 24 1.95 6.82 5.30
CA ASP A 24 2.39 7.91 4.42
C ASP A 24 1.21 8.55 3.66
N LEU A 25 0.22 7.76 3.21
CA LEU A 25 -0.99 8.24 2.53
C LEU A 25 -2.14 7.23 2.64
N TYR A 26 -3.37 7.74 2.76
CA TYR A 26 -4.59 6.97 2.67
C TYR A 26 -5.55 7.64 1.67
N LEU A 27 -6.04 6.87 0.70
CA LEU A 27 -7.03 7.29 -0.29
C LEU A 27 -8.40 6.81 0.16
N SER A 28 -9.25 7.73 0.60
CA SER A 28 -10.53 7.43 1.24
C SER A 28 -11.55 6.80 0.29
N GLU A 29 -11.58 7.26 -0.97
CA GLU A 29 -12.49 6.74 -2.01
C GLU A 29 -12.28 5.24 -2.25
N ASP A 30 -11.01 4.80 -2.28
CA ASP A 30 -10.62 3.43 -2.55
C ASP A 30 -10.39 2.58 -1.29
N GLY A 31 -10.32 3.20 -0.11
CA GLY A 31 -9.84 2.55 1.11
C GLY A 31 -8.43 1.98 0.96
N ASP A 32 -7.54 2.70 0.24
CA ASP A 32 -6.17 2.27 -0.08
C ASP A 32 -5.16 2.90 0.89
N ILE A 33 -4.46 2.07 1.66
CA ILE A 33 -3.30 2.52 2.44
C ILE A 33 -2.05 2.39 1.59
N ILE A 34 -1.34 3.49 1.44
CA ILE A 34 -0.14 3.59 0.62
C ILE A 34 1.07 3.91 1.50
N GLU A 35 2.04 3.01 1.50
CA GLU A 35 3.33 3.17 2.19
C GLU A 35 4.43 3.43 1.17
N ALA A 36 5.12 4.57 1.27
CA ALA A 36 6.13 4.95 0.31
C ALA A 36 7.53 4.63 0.80
N LYS A 37 8.36 4.11 -0.11
CA LYS A 37 9.77 3.86 0.16
C LYS A 37 10.67 4.70 -0.71
N ARG A 38 11.86 4.96 -0.17
CA ARG A 38 12.94 5.68 -0.87
C ARG A 38 13.77 4.79 -1.80
N GLY A 39 13.54 3.48 -1.78
CA GLY A 39 14.26 2.49 -2.59
C GLY A 39 13.36 1.32 -2.97
N ALA A 40 13.82 0.51 -3.93
CA ALA A 40 13.11 -0.64 -4.48
C ALA A 40 13.84 -1.97 -4.21
N GLU A 41 14.88 -1.95 -3.38
CA GLU A 41 15.60 -3.14 -2.94
C GLU A 41 14.76 -3.95 -1.94
N HIS A 42 14.92 -5.27 -1.93
CA HIS A 42 14.18 -6.23 -1.10
C HIS A 42 13.89 -5.78 0.34
N ARG A 43 14.88 -5.16 1.02
CA ARG A 43 14.71 -4.64 2.40
C ARG A 43 13.55 -3.66 2.53
N TYR A 44 13.36 -2.77 1.54
CA TYR A 44 12.32 -1.75 1.56
C TYR A 44 10.95 -2.35 1.30
N LEU A 45 10.85 -3.39 0.45
CA LEU A 45 9.60 -4.10 0.23
C LEU A 45 9.14 -4.84 1.48
N ARG A 46 10.07 -5.50 2.20
CA ARG A 46 9.76 -6.14 3.49
C ARG A 46 9.34 -5.12 4.55
N GLU A 47 10.01 -3.99 4.61
CA GLU A 47 9.66 -2.90 5.52
C GLU A 47 8.28 -2.33 5.22
N ALA A 48 7.99 -2.04 3.94
CA ALA A 48 6.67 -1.57 3.50
C ALA A 48 5.57 -2.58 3.80
N LEU A 49 5.83 -3.87 3.51
CA LEU A 49 4.88 -4.95 3.80
C LEU A 49 4.56 -5.02 5.30
N GLY A 50 5.58 -5.00 6.17
CA GLY A 50 5.38 -5.02 7.62
C GLY A 50 4.52 -3.86 8.10
N GLN A 51 4.86 -2.64 7.70
CA GLN A 51 4.11 -1.45 8.11
C GLN A 51 2.69 -1.41 7.57
N LEU A 52 2.47 -1.80 6.31
CA LEU A 52 1.12 -1.89 5.73
C LEU A 52 0.24 -2.85 6.53
N LEU A 53 0.78 -4.01 6.91
CA LEU A 53 0.08 -4.97 7.76
C LEU A 53 -0.16 -4.39 9.17
N ASP A 54 0.82 -3.73 9.77
CA ASP A 54 0.66 -3.07 11.08
C ASP A 54 -0.44 -2.00 11.05
N TYR A 55 -0.53 -1.23 9.97
CA TYR A 55 -1.58 -0.21 9.80
C TYR A 55 -2.97 -0.83 9.60
N ALA A 56 -3.06 -1.97 8.93
CA ALA A 56 -4.32 -2.66 8.69
C ALA A 56 -4.91 -3.35 9.93
N LEU A 57 -4.12 -3.58 10.99
CA LEU A 57 -4.58 -4.24 12.23
C LEU A 57 -5.58 -3.40 13.03
N ASN A 58 -5.43 -2.07 13.05
CA ASN A 58 -6.28 -1.17 13.84
C ASN A 58 -6.70 0.04 13.01
N PRO A 59 -7.51 -0.18 11.96
CA PRO A 59 -7.77 0.88 11.01
C PRO A 59 -8.83 1.82 11.59
N THR A 60 -8.59 3.13 11.45
CA THR A 60 -9.57 4.18 11.80
C THR A 60 -10.66 4.33 10.74
N PHE A 61 -10.47 3.73 9.56
CA PHE A 61 -11.36 3.76 8.39
C PHE A 61 -11.42 2.39 7.71
N ALA A 62 -12.31 2.19 6.73
CA ALA A 62 -12.38 0.93 6.00
C ALA A 62 -11.12 0.72 5.13
N VAL A 63 -10.49 -0.46 5.22
CA VAL A 63 -9.33 -0.81 4.40
C VAL A 63 -9.72 -1.85 3.37
N HIS A 64 -9.59 -1.49 2.10
CA HIS A 64 -9.93 -2.36 0.97
C HIS A 64 -8.70 -2.75 0.15
N ARG A 65 -7.63 -1.96 0.23
CA ARG A 65 -6.40 -2.13 -0.53
C ARG A 65 -5.19 -1.68 0.28
N LEU A 66 -4.07 -2.35 0.04
CA LEU A 66 -2.75 -2.00 0.58
C LEU A 66 -1.79 -1.87 -0.59
N THR A 67 -0.93 -0.85 -0.57
CA THR A 67 -0.05 -0.53 -1.69
C THR A 67 1.33 -0.10 -1.22
N ALA A 68 2.38 -0.74 -1.74
CA ALA A 68 3.75 -0.24 -1.60
C ALA A 68 4.07 0.70 -2.78
N LEU A 69 4.47 1.94 -2.48
CA LEU A 69 4.92 2.92 -3.47
C LEU A 69 6.47 2.98 -3.51
N LEU A 70 7.05 2.67 -4.66
CA LEU A 70 8.50 2.54 -4.86
C LEU A 70 9.03 3.53 -5.92
N PRO A 71 10.31 3.94 -5.86
CA PRO A 71 10.88 4.88 -6.82
C PRO A 71 11.23 4.24 -8.17
N ALA A 72 11.24 2.92 -8.27
CA ALA A 72 11.54 2.15 -9.47
C ALA A 72 10.86 0.77 -9.40
N ARG A 73 10.77 0.06 -10.53
CA ARG A 73 10.21 -1.30 -10.57
C ARG A 73 11.12 -2.25 -9.79
N PRO A 74 10.63 -2.95 -8.74
CA PRO A 74 11.40 -3.97 -8.04
C PRO A 74 11.51 -5.24 -8.89
N VAL A 75 12.37 -6.17 -8.47
CA VAL A 75 12.52 -7.46 -9.13
C VAL A 75 11.29 -8.34 -8.93
N GLU A 76 11.03 -9.25 -9.87
CA GLU A 76 9.82 -10.09 -9.86
C GLU A 76 9.60 -10.91 -8.57
N PRO A 77 10.63 -11.50 -7.93
CA PRO A 77 10.45 -12.16 -6.64
C PRO A 77 9.86 -11.26 -5.55
N ASP A 78 10.23 -9.98 -5.53
CA ASP A 78 9.78 -9.03 -4.53
C ASP A 78 8.33 -8.58 -4.81
N ILE A 79 7.96 -8.46 -6.09
CA ILE A 79 6.57 -8.24 -6.50
C ILE A 79 5.70 -9.41 -6.04
N ARG A 80 6.16 -10.64 -6.28
CA ARG A 80 5.44 -11.85 -5.84
C ARG A 80 5.28 -11.92 -4.32
N LEU A 81 6.28 -11.46 -3.56
CA LEU A 81 6.18 -11.37 -2.11
C LEU A 81 5.01 -10.47 -1.71
N LEU A 82 4.92 -9.25 -2.24
CA LEU A 82 3.80 -8.35 -1.95
C LEU A 82 2.45 -8.95 -2.38
N HIS A 83 2.40 -9.50 -3.60
CA HIS A 83 1.18 -10.08 -4.16
C HIS A 83 0.66 -11.28 -3.37
N THR A 84 1.55 -12.06 -2.75
CA THR A 84 1.18 -13.18 -1.85
C THR A 84 0.32 -12.71 -0.68
N TYR A 85 0.55 -11.49 -0.19
CA TYR A 85 -0.23 -10.87 0.88
C TYR A 85 -1.36 -9.98 0.34
N GLY A 86 -1.64 -10.00 -0.96
CA GLY A 86 -2.67 -9.16 -1.57
C GLY A 86 -2.32 -7.67 -1.67
N VAL A 87 -1.04 -7.32 -1.51
CA VAL A 87 -0.52 -5.94 -1.53
C VAL A 87 -0.10 -5.56 -2.94
N ASP A 88 -0.58 -4.42 -3.43
CA ASP A 88 -0.21 -3.88 -4.73
C ASP A 88 1.21 -3.29 -4.72
N CYS A 89 1.88 -3.31 -5.88
CA CYS A 89 3.15 -2.61 -6.08
C CYS A 89 2.95 -1.45 -7.04
N LEU A 90 3.11 -0.23 -6.56
CA LEU A 90 3.10 0.99 -7.35
C LEU A 90 4.53 1.50 -7.51
N TYR A 91 4.97 1.81 -8.72
CA TYR A 91 6.31 2.35 -8.93
C TYR A 91 6.35 3.49 -9.94
N CYS A 92 7.31 4.39 -9.79
CA CYS A 92 7.54 5.47 -10.74
C CYS A 92 8.34 4.97 -11.96
N LYS A 93 7.87 5.30 -13.17
CA LYS A 93 8.59 5.07 -14.43
C LYS A 93 9.47 6.25 -14.86
N GLY A 94 9.31 7.39 -14.20
CA GLY A 94 9.98 8.65 -14.53
C GLY A 94 9.00 9.82 -14.47
N GLY A 95 9.47 11.00 -14.08
CA GLY A 95 8.61 12.18 -13.93
C GLY A 95 7.45 11.93 -12.95
N ASN A 96 6.22 12.12 -13.44
CA ASN A 96 4.96 11.87 -12.74
C ASN A 96 4.22 10.65 -13.30
N ASP A 97 4.90 9.77 -14.05
CA ASP A 97 4.33 8.52 -14.54
C ASP A 97 4.49 7.42 -13.47
N PHE A 98 3.36 6.86 -13.04
CA PHE A 98 3.29 5.80 -12.05
C PHE A 98 2.56 4.60 -12.64
N THR A 99 3.11 3.40 -12.42
CA THR A 99 2.50 2.14 -12.85
C THR A 99 2.20 1.27 -11.64
N ARG A 100 0.93 0.86 -11.53
CA ARG A 100 0.46 -0.09 -10.53
C ARG A 100 0.51 -1.51 -11.08
N LEU A 101 1.09 -2.42 -10.32
CA LEU A 101 1.03 -3.87 -10.50
C LEU A 101 0.10 -4.40 -9.43
N GLU A 102 -1.15 -4.65 -9.82
CA GLU A 102 -2.16 -5.13 -8.90
C GLU A 102 -1.86 -6.56 -8.47
N ALA A 103 -1.99 -6.82 -7.16
CA ALA A 103 -2.06 -8.19 -6.68
C ALA A 103 -3.31 -8.88 -7.26
N PRO A 104 -3.26 -10.19 -7.55
CA PRO A 104 -4.44 -10.92 -8.03
C PRO A 104 -5.66 -10.68 -7.12
N GLY A 105 -6.80 -10.34 -7.71
CA GLY A 105 -8.02 -10.00 -6.95
C GLY A 105 -8.52 -11.14 -6.05
N SER A 106 -8.28 -12.39 -6.45
CA SER A 106 -8.53 -13.58 -5.62
C SER A 106 -7.66 -13.61 -4.37
N THR A 107 -6.35 -13.34 -4.50
CA THR A 107 -5.43 -13.25 -3.36
C THR A 107 -5.79 -12.09 -2.44
N ARG A 108 -6.12 -10.92 -2.99
CA ARG A 108 -6.58 -9.78 -2.18
C ARG A 108 -7.85 -10.11 -1.39
N THR A 109 -8.81 -10.76 -2.04
CA THR A 109 -10.06 -11.20 -1.38
C THR A 109 -9.79 -12.19 -0.25
N LEU A 110 -8.86 -13.13 -0.45
CA LEU A 110 -8.46 -14.10 0.55
C LEU A 110 -7.73 -13.46 1.74
N MET A 111 -6.83 -12.51 1.46
CA MET A 111 -5.95 -11.91 2.46
C MET A 111 -6.59 -10.77 3.25
N ARG A 112 -7.56 -10.04 2.67
CA ARG A 112 -8.18 -8.87 3.33
C ARG A 112 -8.72 -9.17 4.73
N PRO A 113 -9.46 -10.27 4.98
CA PRO A 113 -9.89 -10.62 6.34
C PRO A 113 -8.76 -10.99 7.31
N LEU A 114 -7.55 -11.25 6.80
CA LEU A 114 -6.37 -11.64 7.58
C LEU A 114 -5.41 -10.48 7.85
N TRP A 115 -5.52 -9.36 7.13
CA TRP A 115 -4.72 -8.16 7.40
C TRP A 115 -5.03 -7.54 8.76
N GLY A 116 -6.27 -7.69 9.21
CA GLY A 116 -6.73 -7.25 10.51
C GLY A 116 -7.89 -8.12 10.94
N THR A 117 -7.94 -8.44 12.23
CA THR A 117 -9.10 -9.14 12.80
C THR A 117 -10.26 -8.16 12.75
N ALA A 118 -11.20 -8.34 11.80
CA ALA A 118 -12.48 -7.66 11.89
C ALA A 118 -13.08 -8.04 13.26
N VAL A 119 -13.07 -7.12 14.21
CA VAL A 119 -13.82 -7.27 15.44
C VAL A 119 -15.27 -7.38 14.99
N ARG A 120 -15.80 -8.60 15.02
CA ARG A 120 -17.23 -8.84 14.91
C ARG A 120 -17.83 -8.21 16.15
N SER A 121 -18.37 -7.00 16.01
CA SER A 121 -19.41 -6.47 16.90
C SER A 121 -20.69 -7.24 16.70
#